data_AF-A0A4R0KM60-F1
#
_entry.id   AF-A0A4R0KM60-F1
#
_cell.length_a   1.000
_cell.length_b   1.000
_cell.length_c   1.000
_cell.angle_alpha   90.00
_cell.angle_beta   90.00
_cell.angle_gamma   90.00
#
_symmetry.space_group_name_H-M   'P 1'
#
loop_
_entity.id
_entity.type
_entity.pdbx_description
1 polymer ?
#
loop_
_entity_poly.entity_id
_entity_poly.type
_entity_poly.pdbx_seq_one_letter_code
_entity_poly.pdbx_strand_id
1 'polypeptide(L)'
;MLDRIREARRNESGFTLIELLMVIVILGVLAGIVVFAVNGITDRGALSACKAEVKTIAVAEEANYAQKGTYTDLAGLVTNGFLRPGTPKYVTGASTTDGSLTLTAPPAGCTAG
;
A
#
# COMPACT_ATOMS: atom_id res chain seq x y z
N MET A 1 44.82 -39.40 21.94
CA MET A 1 43.48 -38.75 22.03
C MET A 1 43.57 -37.24 22.22
N LEU A 2 44.54 -36.73 23.00
CA LEU A 2 44.72 -35.29 23.23
C LEU A 2 45.13 -34.48 21.99
N ASP A 3 45.80 -35.11 21.01
CA ASP A 3 46.25 -34.41 19.79
C ASP A 3 45.10 -34.02 18.86
N ARG A 4 44.02 -34.83 18.82
CA ARG A 4 42.83 -34.51 18.01
C ARG A 4 42.06 -33.28 18.53
N ILE A 5 42.18 -32.97 19.81
CA ILE A 5 41.53 -31.80 20.43
C ILE A 5 42.29 -30.51 20.10
N ARG A 6 43.62 -30.56 19.96
CA ARG A 6 44.44 -29.40 19.55
C ARG A 6 44.26 -29.05 18.09
N GLU A 7 44.05 -30.04 17.23
CA GLU A 7 43.82 -29.84 15.80
C GLU A 7 42.43 -29.24 15.52
N ALA A 8 41.41 -29.62 16.30
CA ALA A 8 40.08 -29.01 16.24
C ALA A 8 40.10 -27.50 16.58
N ARG A 9 40.88 -27.07 17.60
CA ARG A 9 40.99 -25.65 17.99
C ARG A 9 41.83 -24.78 17.04
N ARG A 10 42.64 -25.37 16.16
CA ARG A 10 43.37 -24.63 15.12
C ARG A 10 42.48 -24.21 13.95
N ASN A 11 41.34 -24.89 13.76
CA ASN A 11 40.33 -24.55 12.75
C ASN A 11 39.23 -23.61 13.27
N GLU A 12 39.31 -23.17 14.53
CA GLU A 12 38.45 -22.10 15.05
C GLU A 12 39.08 -20.74 14.68
N SER A 13 39.15 -20.45 13.37
CA SER A 13 39.49 -19.12 12.87
C SER A 13 38.34 -18.16 13.22
N GLY A 14 38.54 -17.34 14.25
CA GLY A 14 37.57 -16.33 14.67
C GLY A 14 37.34 -15.26 13.60
N PHE A 15 36.10 -14.77 13.52
CA PHE A 15 35.74 -13.58 12.73
C PHE A 15 36.66 -12.41 13.10
N THR A 16 37.22 -11.74 12.10
CA THR A 16 38.05 -10.58 12.37
C THR A 16 37.17 -9.39 12.76
N LEU A 17 37.62 -8.54 13.70
CA LEU A 17 36.87 -7.34 14.07
C LEU A 17 36.61 -6.42 12.87
N ILE A 18 37.55 -6.39 11.92
CA ILE A 18 37.44 -5.59 10.69
C ILE A 18 36.34 -6.13 9.76
N GLU A 19 36.12 -7.44 9.75
CA GLU A 19 35.09 -8.10 8.94
C GLU A 19 33.69 -7.78 9.46
N LEU A 20 33.49 -7.78 10.79
CA LEU A 20 32.23 -7.30 11.34
C LEU A 20 32.05 -5.78 11.19
N LEU A 21 33.13 -5.00 11.34
CA LEU A 21 33.09 -3.55 11.20
C LEU A 21 32.69 -3.12 9.78
N MET A 22 33.31 -3.69 8.74
CA MET A 22 32.97 -3.32 7.37
C MET A 22 31.53 -3.72 7.01
N VAL A 23 31.02 -4.83 7.56
CA VAL A 23 29.65 -5.30 7.31
C VAL A 23 28.62 -4.32 7.89
N ILE A 24 28.78 -3.89 9.13
CA ILE A 24 27.84 -2.92 9.72
C ILE A 24 27.90 -1.57 9.02
N VAL A 25 29.08 -1.18 8.49
CA VAL A 25 29.24 0.03 7.68
C VAL A 25 28.47 -0.10 6.37
N ILE A 26 28.64 -1.21 5.64
CA ILE A 26 27.92 -1.45 4.38
C ILE A 26 26.41 -1.52 4.64
N LEU A 27 25.97 -2.26 5.66
CA LEU A 27 24.55 -2.34 6.04
C LEU A 27 23.99 -0.98 6.46
N GLY A 28 24.76 -0.14 7.14
CA GLY A 28 24.37 1.22 7.50
C GLY A 28 24.13 2.12 6.28
N VAL A 29 25.03 2.08 5.30
CA VAL A 29 24.87 2.84 4.04
C VAL A 29 23.68 2.34 3.23
N LEU A 30 23.53 1.02 3.07
CA LEU A 30 22.42 0.43 2.34
C LEU A 30 21.07 0.73 3.00
N ALA A 31 20.98 0.61 4.32
CA ALA A 31 19.76 0.92 5.07
C ALA A 31 19.33 2.38 4.87
N GLY A 32 20.28 3.33 4.89
CA GLY A 32 20.00 4.75 4.65
C GLY A 32 19.34 5.03 3.30
N ILE A 33 19.83 4.41 2.22
CA ILE A 33 19.26 4.58 0.87
C ILE A 33 17.87 3.95 0.77
N VAL A 34 17.69 2.76 1.35
CA VAL A 34 16.42 2.00 1.29
C VAL A 34 15.27 2.75 1.96
N VAL A 35 15.50 3.41 3.09
CA VAL A 35 14.45 4.15 3.81
C VAL A 35 13.81 5.23 2.93
N PHE A 36 14.61 6.04 2.25
CA PHE A 36 14.08 7.08 1.35
C PHE A 36 13.39 6.49 0.11
N ALA A 37 13.94 5.40 -0.44
CA ALA A 37 13.35 4.72 -1.59
C ALA A 37 11.98 4.12 -1.30
N VAL A 38 11.79 3.50 -0.13
CA VAL A 38 10.54 2.82 0.26
C VAL A 38 9.41 3.82 0.50
N ASN A 39 9.66 4.94 1.19
CA ASN A 39 8.64 5.96 1.46
C ASN A 39 7.95 6.48 0.17
N GLY A 40 8.72 6.72 -0.89
CA GLY A 40 8.15 7.15 -2.17
C GLY A 40 7.34 6.06 -2.91
N ILE A 41 7.62 4.78 -2.64
CA ILE A 41 6.86 3.66 -3.25
C ILE A 41 5.52 3.48 -2.55
N THR A 42 5.48 3.59 -1.21
CA THR A 42 4.24 3.44 -0.44
C THR A 42 3.22 4.52 -0.78
N ASP A 43 3.66 5.76 -0.97
CA ASP A 43 2.77 6.88 -1.32
C ASP A 43 2.15 6.69 -2.72
N ARG A 44 2.97 6.29 -3.69
CA ARG A 44 2.50 5.98 -5.05
C ARG A 44 1.55 4.78 -5.08
N GLY A 45 1.83 3.76 -4.26
CA GLY A 45 0.97 2.59 -4.08
C GLY A 45 -0.39 2.95 -3.46
N ALA A 46 -0.40 3.84 -2.46
CA ALA A 46 -1.64 4.33 -1.87
C ALA A 46 -2.47 5.14 -2.87
N LEU A 47 -1.83 6.02 -3.65
CA LEU A 47 -2.50 6.83 -4.66
C LEU A 47 -3.05 5.98 -5.82
N SER A 48 -2.31 4.96 -6.27
CA SER A 48 -2.81 4.05 -7.33
C SER A 48 -3.98 3.19 -6.84
N ALA A 49 -3.91 2.68 -5.61
CA ALA A 49 -5.00 1.93 -5.00
C ALA A 49 -6.26 2.80 -4.83
N CYS A 50 -6.08 4.05 -4.37
CA CYS A 50 -7.17 5.00 -4.23
C CYS A 50 -7.84 5.30 -5.58
N LYS A 51 -7.06 5.56 -6.65
CA LYS A 51 -7.61 5.79 -8.00
C LYS A 51 -8.39 4.60 -8.53
N ALA A 52 -7.91 3.38 -8.27
CA ALA A 52 -8.60 2.16 -8.67
C ALA A 52 -9.96 2.00 -7.94
N GLU A 53 -9.99 2.33 -6.65
CA GLU A 53 -11.20 2.29 -5.84
C GLU A 53 -12.22 3.34 -6.29
N VAL A 54 -11.79 4.59 -6.49
CA VAL A 54 -12.63 5.67 -7.03
C VAL A 54 -13.22 5.30 -8.39
N LYS A 55 -12.42 4.73 -9.30
CA LYS A 55 -12.91 4.25 -10.60
C LYS A 55 -13.94 3.13 -10.45
N THR A 56 -13.73 2.21 -9.52
CA THR A 56 -14.67 1.12 -9.25
C THR A 56 -16.02 1.66 -8.79
N ILE A 57 -16.01 2.64 -7.91
CA ILE A 57 -17.24 3.29 -7.42
C ILE A 57 -17.90 4.12 -8.51
N ALA A 58 -17.14 4.87 -9.31
CA ALA A 58 -17.69 5.61 -10.45
C ALA A 58 -18.40 4.68 -11.45
N VAL A 59 -17.83 3.51 -11.76
CA VAL A 59 -18.50 2.51 -12.62
C VAL A 59 -19.78 1.97 -11.98
N ALA A 60 -19.78 1.75 -10.67
CA ALA A 60 -20.96 1.29 -9.94
C ALA A 60 -22.07 2.37 -9.91
N GLU A 61 -21.69 3.64 -9.78
CA GLU A 61 -22.60 4.79 -9.86
C GLU A 61 -23.20 4.94 -11.25
N GLU A 62 -22.41 4.82 -12.32
CA GLU A 62 -22.91 4.82 -13.69
C GLU A 62 -23.86 3.64 -13.96
N ALA A 63 -23.55 2.45 -13.42
CA ALA A 63 -24.43 1.30 -13.51
C ALA A 63 -25.76 1.52 -12.77
N ASN A 64 -25.70 2.16 -11.60
CA ASN A 64 -26.88 2.55 -10.84
C ASN A 64 -27.72 3.59 -11.59
N TYR A 65 -27.08 4.62 -12.13
CA TYR A 65 -27.74 5.64 -12.93
C TYR A 65 -28.42 5.05 -14.16
N ALA A 66 -27.76 4.14 -14.87
CA ALA A 66 -28.32 3.47 -16.04
C ALA A 66 -29.59 2.65 -15.72
N GLN A 67 -29.72 2.10 -14.51
CA GLN A 67 -30.88 1.28 -14.12
C GLN A 67 -31.94 2.03 -13.31
N LYS A 68 -31.55 3.03 -12.53
CA LYS A 68 -32.43 3.74 -11.56
C LYS A 68 -32.64 5.21 -11.91
N GLY A 69 -31.84 5.76 -12.82
CA GLY A 69 -31.91 7.17 -13.25
C GLY A 69 -31.37 8.17 -12.24
N THR A 70 -30.72 7.71 -11.17
CA THR A 70 -30.17 8.57 -10.10
C THR A 70 -28.81 8.06 -9.67
N TYR A 71 -27.92 8.97 -9.29
CA TYR A 71 -26.76 8.61 -8.47
C TYR A 71 -27.20 8.44 -7.02
N THR A 72 -26.39 7.78 -6.20
CA THR A 72 -26.73 7.60 -4.78
C THR A 72 -25.48 7.63 -3.89
N ASP A 73 -25.62 7.31 -2.61
CA ASP A 73 -24.50 7.17 -1.71
C ASP A 73 -23.94 5.73 -1.74
N LEU A 74 -22.82 5.51 -1.07
CA LEU A 74 -22.19 4.19 -0.96
C LEU A 74 -23.15 3.12 -0.42
N ALA A 75 -24.04 3.49 0.52
CA ALA A 75 -25.02 2.57 1.09
C ALA A 75 -26.10 2.20 0.07
N GLY A 76 -26.55 3.16 -0.74
CA GLY A 76 -27.44 2.96 -1.86
C GLY A 76 -26.85 2.01 -2.90
N LEU A 77 -25.56 2.15 -3.23
CA LEU A 77 -24.86 1.24 -4.15
C LEU A 77 -24.83 -0.21 -3.66
N VAL A 78 -24.63 -0.41 -2.35
CA VAL A 78 -24.67 -1.75 -1.74
C VAL A 78 -26.09 -2.31 -1.75
N THR A 79 -27.07 -1.49 -1.38
CA THR A 79 -28.48 -1.89 -1.36
C THR A 79 -28.99 -2.24 -2.76
N ASN A 80 -28.56 -1.50 -3.77
CA ASN A 80 -28.93 -1.71 -5.17
C ASN A 80 -28.10 -2.82 -5.85
N GLY A 81 -27.14 -3.42 -5.14
CA GLY A 81 -26.36 -4.57 -5.62
C GLY A 81 -25.22 -4.23 -6.58
N PHE A 82 -24.85 -2.96 -6.73
CA PHE A 82 -23.74 -2.52 -7.59
C PHE A 82 -22.38 -2.53 -6.88
N LEU A 83 -22.39 -2.53 -5.55
CA LEU A 83 -21.19 -2.62 -4.73
C LEU A 83 -21.35 -3.73 -3.69
N ARG A 84 -20.28 -4.49 -3.45
CA ARG A 84 -20.30 -5.51 -2.39
C ARG A 84 -20.23 -4.82 -1.02
N PRO A 85 -20.97 -5.30 0.01
CA PRO A 85 -20.81 -4.78 1.36
C PRO A 85 -19.36 -4.87 1.83
N GLY A 86 -18.86 -3.77 2.37
CA GLY A 86 -17.50 -3.59 2.87
C GLY A 86 -17.21 -2.11 3.09
N THR A 87 -16.26 -1.79 3.95
CA THR A 87 -15.75 -0.42 4.10
C THR A 87 -14.71 -0.16 3.02
N PRO A 88 -14.96 0.75 2.06
CA PRO A 88 -13.93 1.16 1.12
C PRO A 88 -12.74 1.73 1.91
N LYS A 89 -11.51 1.46 1.46
CA LYS A 89 -10.32 1.84 2.22
C LYS A 89 -9.99 3.31 2.03
N TYR A 90 -10.26 3.84 0.85
CA TYR A 90 -9.89 5.19 0.47
C TYR A 90 -11.09 6.08 0.19
N VAL A 91 -12.21 5.55 -0.33
CA VAL A 91 -13.40 6.35 -0.57
C VAL A 91 -14.27 6.39 0.70
N THR A 92 -14.30 7.55 1.36
CA THR A 92 -14.99 7.73 2.64
C THR A 92 -16.40 8.30 2.50
N GLY A 93 -16.79 8.73 1.30
CA GLY A 93 -18.13 9.23 1.04
C GLY A 93 -18.42 9.41 -0.44
N ALA A 94 -19.68 9.25 -0.80
CA ALA A 94 -20.25 9.61 -2.09
C ALA A 94 -21.44 10.53 -1.83
N SER A 95 -21.43 11.73 -2.41
CA SER A 95 -22.52 12.70 -2.28
C SER A 95 -22.95 13.17 -3.65
N THR A 96 -24.26 13.26 -3.83
CA THR A 96 -24.88 13.67 -5.10
C THR A 96 -25.57 15.01 -4.90
N THR A 97 -25.09 16.05 -5.56
CA THR A 97 -25.71 17.38 -5.54
C THR A 97 -26.00 17.80 -6.97
N ASP A 98 -27.26 18.11 -7.27
CA ASP A 98 -27.71 18.60 -8.59
C ASP A 98 -27.24 17.75 -9.78
N GLY A 99 -27.31 16.42 -9.63
CA GLY A 99 -26.91 15.48 -10.69
C GLY A 99 -25.40 15.28 -10.85
N SER A 100 -24.58 15.93 -10.01
CA SER A 100 -23.14 15.72 -9.94
C SER A 100 -22.78 14.79 -8.78
N LEU A 101 -21.99 13.76 -9.08
CA LEU A 101 -21.40 12.85 -8.09
C LEU A 101 -20.08 13.43 -7.57
N THR A 102 -19.97 13.55 -6.25
CA THR A 102 -18.72 13.93 -5.58
C THR A 102 -18.25 12.77 -4.69
N LEU A 103 -17.06 12.26 -4.98
CA LEU A 103 -16.41 11.21 -4.19
C LEU A 103 -15.36 11.84 -3.30
N THR A 104 -15.43 11.56 -1.99
CA THR A 104 -14.43 12.01 -1.02
C THR A 104 -13.44 10.87 -0.79
N ALA A 105 -12.17 11.07 -1.15
CA ALA A 105 -11.13 10.06 -0.97
C ALA A 105 -9.76 10.68 -0.62
N PRO A 106 -9.25 10.51 0.61
CA PRO A 106 -7.84 10.78 0.92
C PRO A 106 -6.92 9.68 0.33
N PRO A 107 -5.68 9.98 -0.12
CA PRO A 107 -4.93 11.25 -0.10
C PRO A 107 -5.23 12.21 -1.27
N ALA A 108 -4.83 13.49 -1.13
CA ALA A 108 -5.03 14.54 -2.14
C ALA A 108 -4.48 14.12 -3.53
N GLY A 109 -5.28 14.31 -4.58
CA GLY A 109 -4.98 13.85 -5.95
C GLY A 109 -5.62 12.51 -6.33
N CYS A 110 -6.41 11.93 -5.43
CA CYS A 110 -7.32 10.83 -5.72
C CYS A 110 -8.70 11.36 -6.13
N THR A 111 -8.80 11.92 -7.32
CA THR A 111 -10.09 12.33 -7.91
C THR A 111 -10.46 11.38 -9.03
N ALA A 112 -11.76 11.16 -9.22
CA ALA A 112 -12.25 10.65 -10.50
C ALA A 112 -11.85 11.71 -11.53
N GLY A 113 -11.13 11.30 -12.58
CA GLY A 113 -10.76 12.20 -13.66
C GLY A 113 -11.99 12.76 -14.36
#